data_AF-A0A2D7LJR2-F1
#
_entry.id   AF-A0A2D7LJR2-F1
#
_cell.length_a   1.000
_cell.length_b   1.000
_cell.length_c   1.000
_cell.angle_alpha   90.00
_cell.angle_beta   90.00
_cell.angle_gamma   90.00
#
_symmetry.space_group_name_H-M   'P 1'
#
loop_
_entity.id
_entity.type
_entity.pdbx_description
1 polymer ?
#
loop_
_entity_poly.entity_id
_entity_poly.type
_entity_poly.pdbx_seq_one_letter_code
_entity_poly.pdbx_strand_id
1 'polypeptide(L)' 'MREALPKDYELVFLFQKPFAPMPQAKKRKDGTKRTHAEWAETNNFTWYNEESLPKEWKSNEL' A
#
# COMPACT_ATOMS: atom_id res chain seq x y z
N MET A 1 -7.92 0.17 13.37
CA MET A 1 -7.61 -1.08 12.60
C MET A 1 -6.26 -1.68 12.96
N ARG A 2 -5.15 -0.91 13.10
CA ARG A 2 -3.87 -1.47 13.60
C ARG A 2 -3.99 -2.13 14.98
N GLU A 3 -4.78 -1.51 15.85
CA GLU A 3 -5.03 -1.98 17.23
C GLU A 3 -5.79 -3.32 17.30
N ALA A 4 -6.34 -3.80 16.18
CA ALA A 4 -7.02 -5.10 16.12
C ALA A 4 -6.07 -6.26 15.78
N LEU A 5 -4.82 -5.97 15.39
CA LEU A 5 -3.83 -7.01 15.10
C LEU A 5 -3.17 -7.49 16.40
N PRO A 6 -2.84 -8.79 16.52
CA PRO A 6 -2.01 -9.27 17.62
C PRO A 6 -0.63 -8.60 17.61
N LYS A 7 0.05 -8.56 18.77
CA LYS A 7 1.28 -7.78 18.99
C LYS A 7 2.42 -8.06 17.99
N ASP A 8 2.48 -9.25 17.43
CA ASP A 8 3.57 -9.69 16.55
C ASP A 8 3.16 -9.73 15.06
N TYR A 9 2.06 -9.06 14.71
CA TYR A 9 1.54 -9.03 13.34
C TYR A 9 1.54 -7.60 12.79
N GLU A 10 1.97 -7.48 11.54
CA GLU A 10 1.87 -6.25 10.78
C GLU A 10 0.98 -6.47 9.55
N LEU A 11 0.07 -5.52 9.31
CA LEU A 11 -0.68 -5.46 8.06
C LEU A 11 0.09 -4.63 7.04
N VAL A 12 0.52 -5.30 5.97
CA VAL A 12 1.24 -4.70 4.84
C VAL A 12 0.39 -4.79 3.57
N PHE A 13 0.55 -3.82 2.67
CA PHE A 13 -0.12 -3.83 1.37
C PHE A 13 0.89 -4.07 0.24
N LEU A 14 0.54 -4.92 -0.73
CA LEU A 14 1.30 -5.09 -1.97
C LEU A 14 0.50 -4.52 -3.14
N PHE A 15 0.98 -3.46 -3.78
CA PHE A 15 0.29 -2.82 -4.89
C PHE A 15 0.96 -3.12 -6.24
N GLN A 16 0.17 -3.58 -7.21
CA GLN A 16 0.61 -3.69 -8.61
C GLN A 16 0.86 -2.30 -9.23
N LYS A 17 0.04 -1.30 -8.90
CA LYS A 17 0.13 0.07 -9.42
C LYS A 17 -0.01 1.09 -8.29
N PRO A 18 1.03 1.31 -7.46
CA PRO A 18 0.96 2.17 -6.28
C PRO A 18 0.54 3.63 -6.58
N PHE A 19 0.89 4.12 -7.78
CA PHE A 19 0.57 5.49 -8.23
C PHE A 19 -0.79 5.62 -8.94
N ALA A 20 -1.55 4.52 -9.08
CA ALA A 20 -2.90 4.60 -9.62
C ALA A 20 -3.84 5.32 -8.63
N PRO A 21 -4.86 6.04 -9.11
CA PRO A 21 -5.88 6.65 -8.25
C PRO A 21 -6.57 5.63 -7.35
N MET A 22 -6.65 5.91 -6.05
CA MET A 22 -7.39 5.11 -5.11
C MET A 22 -8.89 5.15 -5.45
N PRO A 23 -9.60 4.01 -5.47
CA PRO A 23 -11.04 3.97 -5.65
C PRO A 23 -11.76 4.94 -4.71
N GLN A 24 -12.77 5.65 -5.24
CA GLN A 24 -13.57 6.63 -4.49
C GLN A 24 -12.79 7.81 -3.88
N ALA A 25 -11.51 8.01 -4.22
CA ALA A 25 -10.76 9.18 -3.78
C ALA A 25 -11.36 10.47 -4.34
N LYS A 26 -11.54 11.45 -3.44
CA LYS A 26 -11.96 12.80 -3.80
C LYS A 26 -10.92 13.45 -4.71
N LYS A 27 -11.38 14.09 -5.78
CA LYS A 27 -10.52 14.85 -6.71
C LYS A 27 -10.02 16.12 -5.99
N ARG A 28 -8.72 16.38 -6.07
CA ARG A 28 -8.07 17.59 -5.55
C ARG A 28 -8.34 18.78 -6.48
N LYS A 29 -7.98 20.00 -6.04
CA LYS A 29 -8.15 21.22 -6.85
C LYS A 29 -7.36 21.19 -8.15
N ASP A 30 -6.17 20.58 -8.13
CA ASP A 30 -5.29 20.37 -9.30
C ASP A 30 -5.78 19.26 -10.25
N GLY A 31 -6.88 18.58 -9.91
CA GLY A 31 -7.46 17.52 -10.69
C GLY A 31 -6.87 16.12 -10.47
N THR A 32 -5.83 15.98 -9.64
CA THR A 32 -5.30 14.69 -9.23
C THR A 32 -6.23 14.00 -8.23
N LYS A 33 -6.05 12.69 -8.04
CA LYS A 33 -6.70 11.91 -6.98
C LYS A 33 -5.62 11.31 -6.09
N ARG A 34 -5.96 11.05 -4.84
CA ARG A 34 -5.07 10.33 -3.92
C ARG A 34 -4.72 8.96 -4.52
N THR A 35 -3.45 8.59 -4.52
CA THR A 35 -2.98 7.28 -5.00
C THR A 35 -3.10 6.19 -3.93
N HIS A 36 -2.87 4.93 -4.30
CA HIS A 36 -2.83 3.82 -3.33
C HIS A 36 -1.69 4.02 -2.31
N ALA A 37 -0.51 4.41 -2.79
CA ALA A 37 0.65 4.71 -1.95
C ALA A 37 0.38 5.85 -0.96
N GLU A 38 -0.13 6.99 -1.45
CA GLU A 38 -0.45 8.14 -0.59
C GLU A 38 -1.51 7.79 0.46
N TRP A 39 -2.48 6.92 0.11
CA TRP A 39 -3.45 6.42 1.09
C TRP A 39 -2.79 5.57 2.16
N ALA A 40 -1.92 4.63 1.78
CA ALA A 40 -1.21 3.79 2.74
C ALA A 40 -0.36 4.64 3.68
N GLU A 41 0.43 5.58 3.15
CA GLU A 41 1.24 6.52 3.92
C GLU A 41 0.41 7.39 4.87
N THR A 42 -0.72 7.94 4.41
CA THR A 42 -1.63 8.74 5.26
C THR A 42 -2.20 7.92 6.42
N ASN A 43 -2.39 6.61 6.23
CA ASN A 43 -2.87 5.68 7.26
C ASN A 43 -1.71 4.96 7.99
N ASN A 44 -0.49 5.42 7.75
CA ASN A 44 0.77 4.90 8.28
C ASN A 44 1.11 3.45 7.88
N PHE A 45 0.39 2.83 6.92
CA PHE A 45 0.62 1.45 6.49
C PHE A 45 1.91 1.28 5.70
N THR A 46 2.67 0.25 6.06
CA THR A 46 3.77 -0.26 5.25
C THR A 46 3.20 -0.84 3.96
N TRP A 47 3.82 -0.50 2.83
CA TRP A 47 3.40 -0.99 1.53
C TRP A 47 4.59 -1.26 0.62
N TYR A 48 4.40 -2.22 -0.29
CA TYR A 48 5.40 -2.65 -1.26
C TYR A 48 4.81 -2.65 -2.66
N ASN A 49 5.69 -2.68 -3.66
CA ASN A 49 5.37 -3.01 -5.05
C ASN A 49 6.30 -4.15 -5.50
N GLU A 50 6.23 -4.55 -6.78
CA GLU A 50 7.06 -5.62 -7.33
C GLU A 50 8.56 -5.43 -7.11
N GLU A 51 9.03 -4.18 -7.15
CA GLU A 51 10.45 -3.80 -7.02
C GLU A 51 10.89 -3.74 -5.56
N SER A 52 10.04 -3.22 -4.66
CA SER A 52 10.37 -2.99 -3.24
C SER A 52 10.03 -4.16 -2.32
N LEU A 53 9.26 -5.15 -2.79
CA LEU A 53 8.91 -6.34 -2.01
C LEU A 53 10.20 -7.10 -1.61
N PRO A 54 10.40 -7.42 -0.32
CA PRO A 54 11.59 -8.11 0.15
C PRO A 54 11.82 -9.42 -0.60
N LYS A 55 13.07 -9.71 -0.94
CA LYS A 55 13.43 -10.88 -1.76
C LYS A 55 13.08 -12.18 -1.04
N GLU A 56 13.23 -12.20 0.27
CA GLU A 56 12.89 -13.31 1.15
C GLU A 56 11.39 -13.67 1.16
N TRP A 57 10.50 -12.77 0.71
CA TRP A 57 9.06 -13.02 0.62
C TRP A 57 8.63 -13.54 -0.75
N LYS A 58 9.53 -13.49 -1.74
CA LYS A 58 9.25 -14.02 -3.08
C LYS A 58 9.45 -15.54 -3.03
N SER A 59 8.44 -16.31 -3.45
CA SER A 59 8.63 -17.75 -3.68
C SER A 59 9.60 -17.94 -4.84
N ASN A 60 10.54 -18.87 -4.71
CA ASN A 60 11.50 -19.23 -5.75
C ASN A 60 10.88 -20.05 -6.91
N GLU A 61 9.56 -20.18 -6.95
CA GLU A 61 8.86 -20.91 -8.01
C GLU A 61 8.50 -19.96 -9.17
N LEU A 62 9.36 -19.97 -10.20
CA LEU A 62 9.10 -19.45 -11.54
C LEU A 62 9.57 -20.48 -12.58
#